data_AF-A0A3N5VXY0-F1
#
_entry.id   AF-A0A3N5VXY0-F1
#
_cell.length_a   1.000
_cell.length_b   1.000
_cell.length_c   1.000
_cell.angle_alpha   90.00
_cell.angle_beta   90.00
_cell.angle_gamma   90.00
#
_symmetry.space_group_name_H-M   'P 1'
#
loop_
_entity.id
_entity.type
_entity.pdbx_description
1 polymer ?
#
loop_
_entity_poly.entity_id
_entity_poly.type
_entity_poly.pdbx_seq_one_letter_code
_entity_poly.pdbx_strand_id
1 'polypeptide(L)'
;MAPFALIEMFGKPLTHLLYLGIGFAFGAVLEMAGFADSRRLAAQFYFKNMTVLKVMFGAIVTAMVLVFLSSAIGLLDYDRIWVNPTYLVPGIVGGFVMGIGFILGGFCPGTSIVAFASLKIDGLFFLAGVSAGVFLFGETVGLFQPFYHSSSMGRLTLPEWLGAPTGWVVLGIVLMALFMFWGAEKLEAKFGGSDGGPAAPRKRPRAEYAGAGALVLLAIAGLAIGQPTAAEKWNRIAAAKQPLLDRREVQIHPAELVDLAENDQVRLVLLDVREEHEFNVFHLVDSRRVSLEEIRDGLLTLEFLSAPSNSVIVLVSNVETRSTEAWKLLVAGGAPNVYVLEGGLNNWLDTFGHAGCEVACADGAAPAGASQPTGAAADRLRHRFAHALGSAQSGANPDAFAERLPPFTPKVKLETRKKLGGGCG
;
A
#
# COMPACT_ATOMS: atom_id res chain seq x y z
N MET A 1 1.29 12.30 2.19
CA MET A 1 0.56 13.58 1.98
C MET A 1 -0.90 13.32 2.27
N ALA A 2 -1.59 14.25 2.94
CA ALA A 2 -2.98 14.06 3.35
C ALA A 2 -3.85 13.72 2.11
N PRO A 3 -4.76 12.73 2.18
CA PRO A 3 -5.51 12.23 1.02
C PRO A 3 -6.63 13.16 0.56
N PHE A 4 -6.65 14.40 1.04
CA PHE A 4 -7.62 15.41 0.67
C PHE A 4 -7.08 16.24 -0.50
N ALA A 5 -7.89 16.42 -1.54
CA ALA A 5 -7.59 17.31 -2.66
C ALA A 5 -7.74 18.79 -2.24
N LEU A 6 -6.97 19.22 -1.23
CA LEU A 6 -7.03 20.57 -0.66
C LEU A 6 -6.79 21.66 -1.72
N ILE A 7 -5.96 21.34 -2.72
CA ILE A 7 -5.67 22.22 -3.85
C ILE A 7 -6.91 22.46 -4.72
N GLU A 8 -7.75 21.44 -4.91
CA GLU A 8 -8.98 21.54 -5.71
C GLU A 8 -10.10 22.22 -4.94
N MET A 9 -10.13 22.07 -3.61
CA MET A 9 -11.18 22.64 -2.74
C MET A 9 -10.92 24.09 -2.34
N PHE A 10 -9.68 24.49 -2.08
CA PHE A 10 -9.33 25.78 -1.46
C PHE A 10 -8.38 26.65 -2.31
N GLY A 11 -7.92 26.13 -3.45
CA GLY A 11 -6.93 26.79 -4.31
C GLY A 11 -5.50 26.67 -3.79
N LYS A 12 -4.54 26.88 -4.70
CA LYS A 12 -3.09 26.79 -4.42
C LYS A 12 -2.62 27.69 -3.26
N PRO A 13 -2.93 29.01 -3.21
CA PRO A 13 -2.35 29.89 -2.19
C PRO A 13 -2.80 29.52 -0.77
N LEU A 14 -4.08 29.19 -0.58
CA LEU A 14 -4.60 28.83 0.74
C LEU A 14 -4.02 27.49 1.22
N THR A 15 -3.85 26.53 0.30
CA THR A 15 -3.25 25.23 0.62
C THR A 15 -1.80 25.37 1.08
N HIS A 16 -1.00 26.21 0.42
CA HIS A 16 0.38 26.47 0.84
C HIS A 16 0.45 27.19 2.20
N LEU A 17 -0.45 28.14 2.46
CA LEU A 17 -0.54 28.79 3.78
C LEU A 17 -0.93 27.80 4.88
N LEU A 18 -1.84 26.86 4.60
CA LEU A 18 -2.20 25.81 5.54
C LEU A 18 -1.00 24.91 5.87
N TYR A 19 -0.24 24.49 4.85
CA TYR A 19 0.98 23.69 5.06
C TYR A 19 2.04 24.45 5.85
N LEU A 20 2.21 25.74 5.57
CA LEU A 20 3.08 26.61 6.35
C LEU A 20 2.63 26.70 7.82
N GLY A 21 1.33 26.87 8.06
CA GLY A 21 0.75 26.92 9.40
C GLY A 21 0.94 25.62 10.17
N ILE A 22 0.75 24.46 9.53
CA ILE A 22 1.00 23.14 10.12
C ILE A 22 2.50 22.98 10.45
N GLY A 23 3.38 23.35 9.54
CA GLY A 23 4.83 23.31 9.76
C GLY A 23 5.29 24.19 10.91
N PHE A 24 4.75 25.42 11.00
CA PHE A 24 5.01 26.34 12.10
C PHE A 24 4.51 25.78 13.43
N ALA A 25 3.28 25.26 13.48
CA ALA A 25 2.72 24.64 14.67
C ALA A 25 3.55 23.41 15.11
N PHE A 26 3.97 22.58 14.16
CA PHE A 26 4.83 21.43 14.43
C PHE A 26 6.18 21.86 15.03
N GLY A 27 6.85 22.85 14.42
CA GLY A 27 8.10 23.41 14.94
C GLY A 27 7.95 24.02 16.33
N ALA A 28 6.87 24.79 16.56
CA ALA A 28 6.57 25.38 17.86
C ALA A 28 6.36 24.30 18.94
N VAL A 29 5.65 23.21 18.62
CA VAL A 29 5.46 22.08 19.55
C VAL A 29 6.79 21.40 19.89
N LEU A 30 7.68 21.20 18.91
CA LEU A 30 9.00 20.62 19.14
C LEU A 30 9.90 21.51 20.01
N GLU A 31 9.86 22.82 19.81
CA GLU A 31 10.58 23.79 20.65
C GLU A 31 10.03 23.80 22.08
N MET A 32 8.70 23.84 22.25
CA MET A 32 8.05 23.79 23.56
C MET A 32 8.33 22.49 24.31
N ALA A 33 8.46 21.36 23.59
CA ALA A 33 8.89 20.09 24.17
C ALA A 33 10.39 20.08 24.56
N GLY A 34 11.16 21.08 24.12
CA GLY A 34 12.58 21.24 24.39
C GLY A 34 13.47 20.33 23.56
N PHE A 35 13.01 19.89 22.39
CA PHE A 35 13.81 19.07 21.47
C PHE A 35 14.87 19.84 20.70
N ALA A 36 14.94 21.16 20.85
CA ALA A 36 16.07 21.93 20.37
C ALA A 36 17.32 21.80 21.26
N ASP A 37 17.26 21.19 22.45
CA ASP A 37 18.44 21.00 23.31
C ASP A 37 19.03 19.60 23.15
N SER A 38 20.25 19.51 22.60
CA SER A 38 21.00 18.27 22.40
C SER A 38 21.25 17.51 23.71
N ARG A 39 21.36 18.20 24.85
CA ARG A 39 21.57 17.57 26.16
C ARG A 39 20.33 16.80 26.61
N ARG A 40 19.13 17.29 26.30
CA ARG A 40 17.88 16.57 26.60
C ARG A 40 17.74 15.32 25.75
N LEU A 41 18.15 15.39 24.49
CA LEU A 41 18.16 14.24 23.58
C LEU A 41 19.19 13.20 24.02
N ALA A 42 20.40 13.62 24.37
CA ALA A 42 21.45 12.73 24.87
C ALA A 42 21.10 12.09 26.21
N ALA A 43 20.38 12.79 27.09
CA ALA A 43 19.95 12.28 28.40
C ALA A 43 19.06 11.02 28.33
N GLN A 44 18.43 10.76 27.17
CA GLN A 44 17.71 9.52 26.88
C GLN A 44 18.62 8.29 26.96
N PHE A 45 19.85 8.39 26.45
CA PHE A 45 20.82 7.27 26.44
C PHE A 45 21.38 6.97 27.83
N TYR A 46 21.36 7.95 28.72
CA TYR A 46 21.81 7.81 30.11
C TYR A 46 20.68 7.37 31.06
N PHE A 47 19.50 7.05 30.53
CA PHE A 47 18.29 6.75 31.30
C PHE A 47 17.86 7.83 32.31
N LYS A 48 18.35 9.06 32.15
CA LYS A 48 18.03 10.18 33.05
C LYS A 48 16.75 10.90 32.63
N ASN A 49 16.44 10.93 31.34
CA ASN A 49 15.26 11.61 30.81
C ASN A 49 14.68 10.84 29.62
N MET A 50 13.50 10.23 29.79
CA MET A 50 12.77 9.45 28.78
C MET A 50 11.77 10.28 27.96
N THR A 51 11.87 11.61 27.99
CA THR A 51 10.92 12.50 27.30
C THR A 51 10.86 12.21 25.80
N VAL A 52 12.00 11.91 25.15
CA VAL A 52 12.04 11.61 23.71
C VAL A 52 11.22 10.36 23.40
N LEU A 53 11.42 9.27 24.15
CA LEU A 53 10.66 8.03 23.97
C LEU A 53 9.17 8.25 24.21
N LYS A 54 8.80 8.95 25.29
CA LYS A 54 7.38 9.18 25.64
C LYS A 54 6.65 10.02 24.59
N VAL A 55 7.26 11.13 24.15
CA VAL A 55 6.60 12.05 23.20
C VAL A 55 6.59 11.49 21.78
N MET A 56 7.71 10.93 21.30
CA MET A 56 7.75 10.39 19.93
C MET A 56 6.85 9.17 19.79
N PHE A 57 6.95 8.20 20.70
CA PHE A 57 6.09 7.02 20.65
C PHE A 57 4.63 7.37 20.92
N GLY A 58 4.37 8.33 21.82
CA GLY A 58 3.02 8.84 22.07
C GLY A 58 2.40 9.49 20.83
N ALA A 59 3.16 10.31 20.11
CA ALA A 59 2.73 10.90 18.85
C ALA A 59 2.45 9.83 17.78
N ILE A 60 3.30 8.81 17.66
CA ILE A 60 3.11 7.69 16.72
C ILE A 60 1.81 6.93 17.03
N VAL A 61 1.61 6.55 18.30
CA VAL A 61 0.42 5.79 18.72
C VAL A 61 -0.85 6.61 18.56
N THR A 62 -0.80 7.91 18.91
CA THR A 62 -1.93 8.83 18.73
C THR A 62 -2.27 8.97 17.25
N ALA A 63 -1.27 9.21 16.39
CA ALA A 63 -1.47 9.30 14.94
C ALA A 63 -2.05 8.01 14.37
N MET A 64 -1.53 6.85 14.79
CA MET A 64 -2.02 5.54 14.37
C MET A 64 -3.49 5.36 14.73
N VAL A 65 -3.88 5.61 15.99
CA VAL A 65 -5.28 5.50 16.44
C VAL A 65 -6.18 6.46 15.67
N LEU A 66 -5.77 7.72 15.48
CA LEU A 66 -6.56 8.69 14.73
C LEU A 66 -6.72 8.32 13.25
N VAL A 67 -5.67 7.84 12.60
CA VAL A 67 -5.71 7.41 11.19
C VAL A 67 -6.65 6.22 11.01
N PHE A 68 -6.51 5.18 11.83
CA PHE A 68 -7.37 3.99 11.73
C PHE A 68 -8.81 4.27 12.14
N LEU A 69 -9.05 5.15 13.12
CA LEU A 69 -10.40 5.58 13.49
C LEU A 69 -11.02 6.42 12.36
N SER A 70 -10.27 7.33 11.76
CA SER A 70 -10.74 8.12 10.62
C SER A 70 -11.05 7.25 9.41
N SER A 71 -10.29 6.17 9.22
CA SER A 71 -10.55 5.19 8.17
C SER A 71 -11.78 4.33 8.46
N ALA A 72 -11.95 3.90 9.72
CA ALA A 72 -13.12 3.13 10.18
C ALA A 72 -14.42 3.92 9.99
N ILE A 73 -14.42 5.22 10.32
CA ILE A 73 -15.58 6.11 10.16
C ILE A 73 -15.79 6.52 8.67
N GLY A 74 -14.84 6.19 7.78
CA GLY A 74 -14.92 6.50 6.35
C GLY A 74 -14.55 7.93 5.99
N LEU A 75 -13.96 8.69 6.91
CA LEU A 75 -13.42 10.04 6.65
C LEU A 75 -12.12 9.98 5.83
N LEU A 76 -11.37 8.88 5.97
CA LEU A 76 -10.06 8.69 5.37
C LEU A 76 -10.00 7.40 4.55
N ASP A 77 -9.65 7.52 3.27
CA ASP A 77 -9.37 6.37 2.42
C ASP A 77 -7.92 5.91 2.62
N TYR A 78 -7.75 4.77 3.31
CA TYR A 78 -6.44 4.22 3.64
C TYR A 78 -5.66 3.75 2.40
N ASP A 79 -6.36 3.38 1.32
CA ASP A 79 -5.73 2.88 0.10
C ASP A 79 -5.02 3.99 -0.68
N ARG A 80 -5.40 5.26 -0.43
CA ARG A 80 -4.73 6.45 -0.98
C ARG A 80 -3.51 6.89 -0.17
N ILE A 81 -3.33 6.35 1.02
CA ILE A 81 -2.18 6.69 1.86
C ILE A 81 -0.99 5.90 1.35
N TRP A 82 0.03 6.62 0.88
CA TRP A 82 1.28 6.00 0.48
C TRP A 82 2.00 5.44 1.71
N VAL A 83 2.16 4.12 1.74
CA VAL A 83 3.03 3.42 2.70
C VAL A 83 4.31 3.04 1.98
N ASN A 84 5.44 3.43 2.56
CA ASN A 84 6.73 3.15 1.97
C ASN A 84 6.98 1.64 1.88
N PRO A 85 7.51 1.15 0.74
CA PRO A 85 7.91 -0.24 0.61
C PRO A 85 9.05 -0.57 1.58
N THR A 86 9.06 -1.80 2.07
CA THR A 86 10.01 -2.30 3.05
C THR A 86 11.21 -2.92 2.33
N TYR A 87 12.36 -2.27 2.48
CA TYR A 87 13.66 -2.81 2.09
C TYR A 87 14.41 -3.19 3.37
N LEU A 88 14.43 -4.48 3.71
CA LEU A 88 14.94 -4.93 5.01
C LEU A 88 16.42 -4.61 5.23
N VAL A 89 17.30 -5.08 4.34
CA VAL A 89 18.76 -4.93 4.48
C VAL A 89 19.19 -3.47 4.34
N PRO A 90 18.78 -2.71 3.31
CA PRO A 90 19.07 -1.28 3.23
C PRO A 90 18.48 -0.49 4.39
N GLY A 91 17.30 -0.87 4.88
CA GLY A 91 16.65 -0.26 6.04
C GLY A 91 17.44 -0.45 7.34
N ILE A 92 17.96 -1.65 7.59
CA ILE A 92 18.80 -1.94 8.77
C ILE A 92 20.11 -1.15 8.69
N VAL A 93 20.80 -1.21 7.54
CA VAL A 93 22.07 -0.50 7.35
C VAL A 93 21.87 1.02 7.45
N GLY A 94 20.85 1.55 6.77
CA GLY A 94 20.51 2.97 6.83
C GLY A 94 20.12 3.43 8.23
N GLY A 95 19.32 2.63 8.95
CA GLY A 95 18.96 2.90 10.34
C GLY A 95 20.16 2.88 11.29
N PHE A 96 21.10 1.97 11.08
CA PHE A 96 22.35 1.92 11.85
C PHE A 96 23.23 3.15 11.62
N VAL A 97 23.45 3.53 10.35
CA VAL A 97 24.22 4.74 10.00
C VAL A 97 23.54 6.01 10.54
N MET A 98 22.21 6.11 10.42
CA MET A 98 21.43 7.20 10.99
C MET A 98 21.57 7.25 12.51
N GLY A 99 21.57 6.09 13.18
CA GLY A 99 21.75 5.98 14.63
C GLY A 99 23.13 6.50 15.09
N ILE A 100 24.20 6.17 14.37
CA ILE A 100 25.54 6.72 14.64
C ILE A 100 25.52 8.25 14.49
N GLY A 101 24.91 8.77 13.42
CA GLY A 101 24.77 10.20 13.20
C GLY A 101 24.00 10.90 14.33
N PHE A 102 22.93 10.28 14.83
CA PHE A 102 22.15 10.79 15.95
C PHE A 102 22.97 10.83 17.25
N ILE A 103 23.78 9.82 17.54
CA ILE A 103 24.65 9.79 18.73
C ILE A 103 25.73 10.88 18.65
N LEU A 104 26.37 11.04 17.49
CA LEU A 104 27.44 12.02 17.30
C LEU A 104 26.92 13.46 17.29
N GLY A 105 25.77 13.69 16.65
CA GLY A 105 25.22 15.02 16.45
C GLY A 105 24.23 15.47 17.52
N GLY A 106 23.67 14.55 18.30
CA GLY A 106 22.71 14.87 19.37
C GLY A 106 21.37 15.41 18.87
N PHE A 107 21.07 15.31 17.56
CA PHE A 107 19.83 15.78 16.94
C PHE A 107 19.25 14.78 15.94
N CYS A 108 17.93 14.69 15.89
CA CYS A 108 17.21 14.11 14.76
C CYS A 108 17.10 15.13 13.61
N PRO A 109 16.91 14.70 12.35
CA PRO A 109 16.81 15.61 11.20
C PRO A 109 15.74 16.71 11.34
N GLY A 110 14.59 16.40 11.96
CA GLY A 110 13.55 17.39 12.22
C GLY A 110 13.89 18.35 13.36
N THR A 111 14.51 17.84 14.42
CA THR A 111 14.87 18.65 15.60
C THR A 111 16.06 19.58 15.33
N SER A 112 16.94 19.23 14.39
CA SER A 112 18.05 20.11 14.00
C SER A 112 17.58 21.37 13.28
N ILE A 113 16.49 21.29 12.50
CA ILE A 113 15.88 22.48 11.86
C ILE A 113 15.30 23.40 12.94
N VAL A 114 14.64 22.84 13.96
CA VAL A 114 14.12 23.61 15.10
C VAL A 114 15.27 24.23 15.90
N ALA A 115 16.34 23.47 16.17
CA ALA A 115 17.52 23.98 16.85
C ALA A 115 18.22 25.12 16.08
N PHE A 116 18.29 25.00 14.74
CA PHE A 116 18.78 26.07 13.87
C PHE A 116 17.88 27.31 13.93
N ALA A 117 16.55 27.14 13.90
CA ALA A 117 15.60 28.24 14.04
C ALA A 117 15.71 28.94 15.40
N SER A 118 16.06 28.20 16.46
CA SER A 118 16.37 28.72 17.80
C SER A 118 17.80 29.27 17.93
N LEU A 119 18.50 29.50 16.81
CA LEU A 119 19.86 30.08 16.71
C LEU A 119 20.94 29.31 17.48
N LYS A 120 20.79 27.99 17.63
CA LYS A 120 21.81 27.14 18.25
C LYS A 120 22.88 26.74 17.24
N ILE A 121 24.14 26.97 17.61
CA ILE A 121 25.31 26.68 16.78
C ILE A 121 25.40 25.18 16.49
N ASP A 122 25.14 24.34 17.48
CA ASP A 122 25.16 22.88 17.33
C ASP A 122 24.17 22.40 16.25
N GLY A 123 22.99 23.02 16.20
CA GLY A 123 21.95 22.72 15.20
C GLY A 123 22.36 23.14 13.79
N LEU A 124 23.07 24.27 13.65
CA LEU A 124 23.59 24.73 12.36
C LEU A 124 24.60 23.75 11.76
N PHE A 125 25.59 23.31 12.54
CA PHE A 125 26.60 22.36 12.05
C PHE A 125 25.98 21.01 11.69
N PHE A 126 25.04 20.53 12.51
CA PHE A 126 24.33 19.29 12.20
C PHE A 126 23.50 19.40 10.93
N LEU A 127 22.74 20.50 10.77
CA LEU A 127 21.92 20.72 9.57
C LEU A 127 22.77 20.83 8.31
N ALA A 128 23.91 21.53 8.37
CA ALA A 128 24.86 21.60 7.27
C ALA A 128 25.42 20.22 6.91
N GLY A 129 25.81 19.42 7.92
CA GLY A 129 26.30 18.05 7.72
C GLY A 129 25.25 17.13 7.09
N VAL A 130 24.01 17.17 7.57
CA VAL A 130 22.90 16.41 6.96
C VAL A 130 22.64 16.87 5.53
N SER A 131 22.64 18.17 5.28
CA SER A 131 22.38 18.71 3.93
C SER A 131 23.47 18.30 2.94
N ALA A 132 24.73 18.38 3.34
CA ALA A 132 25.87 17.91 2.55
C ALA A 132 25.82 16.38 2.33
N GLY A 133 25.47 15.62 3.38
CA GLY A 133 25.31 14.17 3.30
C GLY A 133 24.20 13.75 2.34
N VAL A 134 23.03 14.40 2.41
CA VAL A 134 21.91 14.14 1.49
C VAL A 134 22.28 14.50 0.05
N PHE A 135 22.97 15.61 -0.17
CA PHE A 135 23.42 16.01 -1.50
C PHE A 135 24.41 15.01 -2.10
N LEU A 136 25.46 14.65 -1.35
CA LEU A 136 26.45 13.67 -1.78
C LEU A 136 25.84 12.29 -2.02
N PHE A 137 24.93 11.89 -1.14
CA PHE A 137 24.22 10.63 -1.26
C PHE A 137 23.30 10.62 -2.49
N GLY A 138 22.62 11.74 -2.78
CA GLY A 138 21.78 11.91 -3.96
C GLY A 138 22.53 11.70 -5.29
N GLU A 139 23.76 12.18 -5.39
CA GLU A 139 24.61 11.97 -6.57
C GLU A 139 25.15 10.52 -6.66
N THR A 140 25.44 9.90 -5.52
CA THR A 140 26.05 8.56 -5.47
C THR A 140 25.04 7.41 -5.44
N VAL A 141 23.75 7.67 -5.25
CA VAL A 141 22.71 6.63 -5.14
C VAL A 141 22.63 5.72 -6.36
N GLY A 142 22.98 6.23 -7.55
CA GLY A 142 23.04 5.44 -8.79
C GLY A 142 24.01 4.26 -8.71
N LEU A 143 25.08 4.38 -7.94
CA LEU A 143 26.09 3.32 -7.74
C LEU A 143 25.59 2.20 -6.82
N PHE A 144 24.60 2.50 -5.96
CA PHE A 144 24.10 1.56 -4.94
C PHE A 144 22.78 0.89 -5.33
N GLN A 145 22.27 1.08 -6.55
CA GLN A 145 21.02 0.49 -7.02
C GLN A 145 20.89 -1.03 -6.74
N PRO A 146 21.92 -1.87 -6.99
CA PRO A 146 21.83 -3.30 -6.70
C PRO A 146 21.65 -3.60 -5.21
N PHE A 147 22.28 -2.80 -4.34
CA PHE A 147 22.15 -2.92 -2.90
C PHE A 147 20.76 -2.44 -2.43
N TYR A 148 20.28 -1.31 -2.97
CA TYR A 148 18.97 -0.75 -2.63
C TYR A 148 17.80 -1.71 -2.93
N HIS A 149 17.88 -2.48 -4.02
CA HIS A 149 16.83 -3.42 -4.42
C HIS A 149 17.05 -4.86 -3.91
N SER A 150 18.10 -5.13 -3.12
CA SER A 150 18.50 -6.48 -2.71
C SER A 150 17.48 -7.24 -1.84
N SER A 151 16.57 -6.53 -1.15
CA SER A 151 15.59 -7.14 -0.24
C SER A 151 14.23 -6.43 -0.25
N SER A 152 13.62 -6.28 -1.43
CA SER A 152 12.29 -5.66 -1.56
C SER A 152 11.20 -6.63 -1.11
N MET A 153 10.56 -6.35 0.03
CA MET A 153 9.39 -7.11 0.51
C MET A 153 8.07 -6.41 0.20
N GLY A 154 8.09 -5.34 -0.61
CA GLY A 154 6.92 -4.54 -0.92
C GLY A 154 6.36 -3.81 0.31
N ARG A 155 5.09 -3.46 0.28
CA ARG A 155 4.40 -2.88 1.43
C ARG A 155 4.05 -4.02 2.39
N LEU A 156 4.73 -4.08 3.53
CA LEU A 156 4.47 -5.04 4.59
C LEU A 156 3.94 -4.29 5.82
N THR A 157 2.72 -4.60 6.25
CA THR A 157 2.13 -4.00 7.46
C THR A 157 2.07 -5.00 8.61
N LEU A 158 1.99 -4.49 9.86
CA LEU A 158 1.91 -5.34 11.06
C LEU A 158 0.67 -6.27 11.07
N PRO A 159 -0.53 -5.82 10.66
CA PRO A 159 -1.69 -6.71 10.53
C PRO A 159 -1.47 -7.87 9.56
N GLU A 160 -0.81 -7.62 8.43
CA GLU A 160 -0.48 -8.67 7.44
C GLU A 160 0.51 -9.67 8.01
N TRP A 161 1.56 -9.21 8.69
CA TRP A 161 2.55 -10.10 9.29
C TRP A 161 1.99 -10.96 10.42
N LEU A 162 1.04 -10.42 11.20
CA LEU A 162 0.40 -11.14 12.31
C LEU A 162 -0.81 -11.98 11.87
N GLY A 163 -1.31 -11.80 10.64
CA GLY A 163 -2.58 -12.39 10.19
C GLY A 163 -3.78 -12.01 11.05
N ALA A 164 -3.70 -10.88 11.76
CA ALA A 164 -4.68 -10.47 12.77
C ALA A 164 -5.50 -9.26 12.27
N PRO A 165 -6.80 -9.18 12.61
CA PRO A 165 -7.61 -8.03 12.22
C PRO A 165 -6.99 -6.72 12.75
N THR A 166 -6.96 -5.70 11.90
CA THR A 166 -6.28 -4.41 12.16
C THR A 166 -6.64 -3.80 13.52
N GLY A 167 -7.89 -3.93 13.97
CA GLY A 167 -8.32 -3.42 15.28
C GLY A 167 -7.57 -4.05 16.46
N TRP A 168 -7.32 -5.36 16.42
CA TRP A 168 -6.59 -6.06 17.48
C TRP A 168 -5.12 -5.66 17.51
N VAL A 169 -4.53 -5.43 16.34
CA VAL A 169 -3.14 -4.99 16.22
C VAL A 169 -2.98 -3.57 16.78
N VAL A 170 -3.89 -2.66 16.42
CA VAL A 170 -3.89 -1.29 16.96
C VAL A 170 -4.03 -1.30 18.48
N LEU A 171 -4.97 -2.08 19.01
CA LEU A 171 -5.14 -2.22 20.46
C LEU A 171 -3.89 -2.81 21.13
N GLY A 172 -3.30 -3.85 20.56
CA GLY A 172 -2.07 -4.47 21.05
C GLY A 172 -0.90 -3.48 21.12
N ILE A 173 -0.71 -2.67 20.07
CA ILE A 173 0.33 -1.63 20.04
C ILE A 173 0.06 -0.55 21.09
N VAL A 174 -1.19 -0.14 21.29
CA VAL A 174 -1.55 0.84 22.33
C VAL A 174 -1.23 0.30 23.72
N LEU A 175 -1.57 -0.96 24.01
CA LEU A 175 -1.26 -1.60 25.30
C LEU A 175 0.26 -1.75 25.51
N MET A 176 0.99 -2.14 24.46
CA MET A 176 2.45 -2.19 24.48
C MET A 176 3.05 -0.80 24.75
N ALA A 177 2.50 0.26 24.16
CA ALA A 177 2.95 1.63 24.40
C ALA A 177 2.77 2.07 25.85
N LEU A 178 1.60 1.80 26.42
CA LEU A 178 1.33 2.10 27.82
C LEU A 178 2.26 1.33 28.76
N PHE A 179 2.56 0.07 28.44
CA PHE A 179 3.54 -0.72 29.15
C PHE A 179 4.95 -0.12 29.05
N MET A 180 5.37 0.33 27.86
CA MET A 180 6.65 1.01 27.66
C MET A 180 6.73 2.33 28.42
N PHE A 181 5.66 3.14 28.45
CA PHE A 181 5.65 4.39 29.22
C PHE A 181 5.76 4.14 30.72
N TRP A 182 5.05 3.12 31.22
CA TRP A 182 5.19 2.67 32.60
C TRP A 182 6.62 2.19 32.91
N GLY A 183 7.24 1.43 32.00
CA GLY A 183 8.63 1.00 32.13
C GLY A 183 9.63 2.15 32.12
N ALA A 184 9.42 3.13 31.25
CA ALA A 184 10.25 4.34 31.15
C ALA A 184 10.20 5.15 32.44
N GLU A 185 9.04 5.34 33.06
CA GLU A 185 8.91 5.99 34.37
C GLU A 185 9.66 5.23 35.47
N LYS A 186 9.60 3.90 35.47
CA LYS A 186 10.30 3.08 36.46
C LYS A 186 11.82 3.17 36.30
N LEU A 187 12.31 3.26 35.07
CA LEU A 187 13.74 3.47 34.78
C LEU A 187 14.19 4.86 35.22
N GLU A 188 13.42 5.91 34.92
CA GLU A 188 13.71 7.26 35.41
C GLU A 188 13.72 7.32 36.94
N ALA A 189 12.79 6.64 37.62
CA ALA A 189 12.77 6.61 39.08
C ALA A 189 13.98 5.89 39.69
N LYS A 190 14.58 4.94 38.96
CA LYS A 190 15.74 4.14 39.42
C LYS A 190 17.07 4.79 39.09
N PHE A 191 17.20 5.40 37.91
CA PHE A 191 18.45 5.97 37.39
C PHE A 191 18.50 7.50 37.44
N GLY A 192 17.36 8.17 37.68
CA GLY A 192 17.25 9.61 37.93
C GLY A 192 17.70 9.98 39.34
N GLY A 193 18.95 9.64 39.68
CA GLY A 193 19.59 10.12 40.90
C GLY A 193 19.88 11.62 40.81
N SER A 194 19.34 12.38 41.77
CA SER A 194 19.76 13.66 42.38
C SER A 194 20.58 14.74 41.62
N ASP A 195 20.66 14.74 40.28
CA ASP A 195 21.42 15.75 39.52
C ASP A 195 20.48 16.62 38.65
N GLY A 196 20.03 17.74 39.23
CA GLY A 196 19.87 19.05 38.57
C GLY A 196 18.98 19.24 37.33
N GLY A 197 18.31 18.22 36.78
CA GLY A 197 17.25 18.40 35.77
C GLY A 197 15.94 18.84 36.42
N PRO A 198 15.09 19.66 35.77
CA PRO A 198 13.84 20.11 36.37
C PRO A 198 13.04 18.91 36.87
N ALA A 199 12.83 18.88 38.18
CA ALA A 199 12.20 17.77 38.89
C ALA A 199 10.91 17.37 38.16
N ALA A 200 10.77 16.08 37.87
CA ALA A 200 9.50 15.53 37.41
C ALA A 200 8.40 16.01 38.38
N PRO A 201 7.29 16.59 37.88
CA PRO A 201 6.27 17.16 38.74
C PRO A 201 5.79 16.09 39.73
N ARG A 202 5.99 16.38 41.02
CA ARG A 202 5.75 15.48 42.16
C ARG A 202 4.27 15.09 42.35
N LYS A 203 3.37 15.67 41.55
CA LYS A 203 1.98 15.27 41.43
C LYS A 203 1.74 14.84 39.99
N ARG A 204 1.50 13.54 39.79
CA ARG A 204 0.96 12.98 38.54
C ARG A 204 -0.31 13.75 38.19
N PRO A 205 -0.33 14.58 37.13
CA PRO A 205 -1.57 15.23 36.75
C PRO A 205 -2.54 14.14 36.31
N ARG A 206 -3.77 14.16 36.85
CA ARG A 206 -4.87 13.27 36.44
C ARG A 206 -5.06 13.24 34.91
N ALA A 207 -4.60 14.29 34.22
CA ALA A 207 -4.56 14.43 32.77
C ALA A 207 -3.76 13.33 32.04
N GLU A 208 -2.66 12.83 32.60
CA GLU A 208 -1.86 11.77 31.95
C GLU A 208 -2.64 10.45 31.88
N TYR A 209 -3.25 10.04 33.00
CA TYR A 209 -4.12 8.87 33.04
C TYR A 209 -5.40 9.07 32.23
N ALA A 210 -5.95 10.29 32.21
CA ALA A 210 -7.09 10.61 31.36
C ALA A 210 -6.74 10.49 29.87
N GLY A 211 -5.56 10.95 29.45
CA GLY A 211 -5.07 10.83 28.08
C GLY A 211 -4.83 9.37 27.68
N ALA A 212 -4.18 8.59 28.55
CA ALA A 212 -4.01 7.15 28.35
C ALA A 212 -5.35 6.41 28.25
N GLY A 213 -6.30 6.73 29.14
CA GLY A 213 -7.66 6.19 29.10
C GLY A 213 -8.40 6.55 27.82
N ALA A 214 -8.31 7.81 27.37
CA ALA A 214 -8.89 8.25 26.12
C ALA A 214 -8.31 7.51 24.91
N LEU A 215 -6.99 7.31 24.84
CA LEU A 215 -6.36 6.53 23.76
C LEU A 215 -6.85 5.08 23.72
N VAL A 216 -6.97 4.43 24.88
CA VAL A 216 -7.50 3.06 24.96
C VAL A 216 -8.97 3.04 24.53
N LEU A 217 -9.78 3.99 24.99
CA LEU A 217 -11.19 4.08 24.58
C LEU A 217 -11.34 4.30 23.07
N LEU A 218 -10.52 5.17 22.48
CA LEU A 218 -10.52 5.39 21.02
C LEU A 218 -10.05 4.16 20.25
N ALA A 219 -9.05 3.42 20.76
CA ALA A 219 -8.61 2.17 20.16
C ALA A 219 -9.69 1.08 20.23
N ILE A 220 -10.38 0.96 21.38
CA ILE A 220 -11.53 0.05 21.54
C ILE A 220 -12.68 0.47 20.63
N ALA A 221 -12.97 1.77 20.51
CA ALA A 221 -13.98 2.27 19.58
C ALA A 221 -13.62 1.92 18.13
N GLY A 222 -12.35 2.09 17.73
CA GLY A 222 -11.87 1.68 16.41
C GLY A 222 -11.98 0.17 16.18
N LEU A 223 -11.72 -0.65 17.20
CA LEU A 223 -11.92 -2.11 17.16
C LEU A 223 -13.41 -2.47 17.01
N ALA A 224 -14.30 -1.78 17.74
CA ALA A 224 -15.74 -2.03 17.72
C ALA A 224 -16.40 -1.63 16.41
N ILE A 225 -15.95 -0.53 15.79
CA ILE A 225 -16.42 -0.09 14.46
C ILE A 225 -15.90 -1.04 13.37
N GLY A 226 -14.69 -1.56 13.54
CA GLY A 226 -14.03 -2.40 12.54
C GLY A 226 -13.48 -1.60 11.36
N GLN A 227 -12.57 -2.21 10.59
CA GLN A 227 -12.14 -1.64 9.31
C GLN A 227 -13.14 -2.05 8.21
N PRO A 228 -13.43 -1.16 7.24
CA PRO A 228 -14.38 -1.46 6.19
C PRO A 228 -13.92 -2.66 5.36
N THR A 229 -14.79 -3.66 5.22
CA THR A 229 -14.48 -4.87 4.45
C THR A 229 -14.44 -4.57 2.95
N ALA A 230 -13.81 -5.44 2.14
CA ALA A 230 -13.77 -5.27 0.69
C ALA A 230 -15.17 -5.15 0.06
N ALA A 231 -16.17 -5.84 0.61
CA ALA A 231 -17.57 -5.75 0.18
C ALA A 231 -18.20 -4.40 0.51
N GLU A 232 -17.93 -3.85 1.70
CA GLU A 232 -18.41 -2.51 2.07
C GLU A 232 -17.74 -1.40 1.26
N LYS A 233 -16.43 -1.54 0.99
CA LYS A 233 -15.70 -0.66 0.08
C LYS A 233 -16.32 -0.70 -1.31
N TRP A 234 -16.62 -1.90 -1.83
CA TRP A 234 -17.33 -2.06 -3.09
C TRP A 234 -18.68 -1.33 -3.08
N ASN A 235 -19.51 -1.50 -2.05
CA ASN A 235 -20.82 -0.82 -1.97
C ASN A 235 -20.72 0.71 -2.04
N ARG A 236 -19.64 1.30 -1.51
CA ARG A 236 -19.40 2.76 -1.60
C ARG A 236 -19.05 3.23 -3.02
N ILE A 237 -18.34 2.41 -3.79
CA ILE A 237 -17.92 2.75 -5.17
C ILE A 237 -18.85 2.17 -6.24
N ALA A 238 -19.74 1.26 -5.87
CA ALA A 238 -20.62 0.53 -6.79
C ALA A 238 -21.46 1.48 -7.64
N ALA A 239 -22.00 2.56 -7.07
CA ALA A 239 -22.79 3.54 -7.83
C ALA A 239 -22.02 4.16 -9.02
N ALA A 240 -20.69 4.32 -8.92
CA ALA A 240 -19.86 4.87 -9.98
C ALA A 240 -19.26 3.79 -10.89
N LYS A 241 -18.92 2.61 -10.36
CA LYS A 241 -18.17 1.56 -11.07
C LYS A 241 -19.04 0.44 -11.63
N GLN A 242 -20.22 0.18 -11.06
CA GLN A 242 -21.17 -0.82 -11.56
C GLN A 242 -21.65 -0.55 -13.00
N PRO A 243 -21.93 0.71 -13.42
CA PRO A 243 -22.29 1.00 -14.81
C PRO A 243 -21.22 0.59 -15.83
N LEU A 244 -19.94 0.55 -15.43
CA LEU A 244 -18.84 0.11 -16.31
C LEU A 244 -18.92 -1.40 -16.60
N LEU A 245 -19.32 -2.19 -15.59
CA LEU A 245 -19.59 -3.63 -15.77
C LEU A 245 -20.82 -3.84 -16.64
N ASP A 246 -21.89 -3.09 -16.38
CA ASP A 246 -23.16 -3.25 -17.09
C ASP A 246 -23.04 -2.87 -18.58
N ARG A 247 -22.20 -1.87 -18.90
CA ARG A 247 -21.87 -1.45 -20.28
C ARG A 247 -20.77 -2.27 -20.94
N ARG A 248 -20.22 -3.26 -20.23
CA ARG A 248 -19.09 -4.08 -20.67
C ARG A 248 -17.83 -3.29 -21.07
N GLU A 249 -17.56 -2.19 -20.39
CA GLU A 249 -16.41 -1.31 -20.66
C GLU A 249 -15.09 -1.86 -20.09
N VAL A 250 -15.14 -2.82 -19.18
CA VAL A 250 -13.95 -3.41 -18.52
C VAL A 250 -13.60 -4.81 -19.03
N GLN A 251 -14.52 -5.43 -19.79
CA GLN A 251 -14.31 -6.71 -20.46
C GLN A 251 -13.58 -6.45 -21.78
N ILE A 252 -12.30 -6.80 -21.84
CA ILE A 252 -11.45 -6.62 -23.01
C ILE A 252 -11.56 -7.80 -23.95
N HIS A 253 -11.51 -7.54 -25.24
CA HIS A 253 -11.60 -8.59 -26.25
C HIS A 253 -10.33 -9.46 -26.25
N PRO A 254 -10.38 -10.77 -26.55
CA PRO A 254 -9.17 -11.61 -26.66
C PRO A 254 -8.08 -11.04 -27.58
N ALA A 255 -8.47 -10.39 -28.68
CA ALA A 255 -7.54 -9.71 -29.59
C ALA A 255 -6.84 -8.49 -28.97
N GLU A 256 -7.53 -7.75 -28.10
CA GLU A 256 -6.93 -6.63 -27.35
C GLU A 256 -5.88 -7.13 -26.37
N LEU A 257 -6.08 -8.33 -25.79
CA LEU A 257 -5.09 -8.94 -24.91
C LEU A 257 -3.78 -9.27 -25.66
N VAL A 258 -3.88 -9.75 -26.89
CA VAL A 258 -2.70 -10.03 -27.73
C VAL A 258 -1.96 -8.74 -28.09
N ASP A 259 -2.69 -7.69 -28.48
CA ASP A 259 -2.12 -6.36 -28.75
C ASP A 259 -1.39 -5.78 -27.51
N LEU A 260 -1.94 -6.00 -26.32
CA LEU A 260 -1.27 -5.62 -25.07
C LEU A 260 -0.03 -6.47 -24.74
N ALA A 261 -0.03 -7.76 -25.10
CA ALA A 261 1.08 -8.66 -24.86
C ALA A 261 2.29 -8.31 -25.75
N GLU A 262 2.04 -7.89 -27.00
CA GLU A 262 3.09 -7.43 -27.93
C GLU A 262 3.66 -6.05 -27.56
N ASN A 263 2.93 -5.26 -26.77
CA ASN A 263 3.33 -3.89 -26.47
C ASN A 263 4.33 -3.81 -25.30
N ASP A 264 5.62 -3.69 -25.64
CA ASP A 264 6.72 -3.49 -24.69
C ASP A 264 6.59 -2.25 -23.77
N GLN A 265 5.75 -1.28 -24.13
CA GLN A 265 5.50 -0.09 -23.29
C GLN A 265 4.51 -0.39 -22.17
N VAL A 266 3.79 -1.51 -22.22
CA VAL A 266 2.80 -1.92 -21.23
C VAL A 266 3.35 -3.09 -20.44
N ARG A 267 3.30 -2.99 -19.11
CA ARG A 267 3.58 -4.14 -18.25
C ARG A 267 2.29 -4.94 -18.08
N LEU A 268 2.05 -5.90 -18.96
CA LEU A 268 0.91 -6.81 -18.84
C LEU A 268 1.09 -7.73 -17.64
N VAL A 269 0.07 -7.83 -16.80
CA VAL A 269 -0.01 -8.78 -15.68
C VAL A 269 -1.27 -9.62 -15.85
N LEU A 270 -1.06 -10.89 -16.13
CA LEU A 270 -2.14 -11.88 -16.27
C LEU A 270 -2.37 -12.57 -14.93
N LEU A 271 -3.59 -12.45 -14.40
CA LEU A 271 -4.00 -13.10 -13.16
C LEU A 271 -5.08 -14.13 -13.43
N ASP A 272 -4.74 -15.40 -13.23
CA ASP A 272 -5.69 -16.50 -13.36
C ASP A 272 -6.34 -16.77 -12.00
N VAL A 273 -7.66 -16.57 -11.91
CA VAL A 273 -8.42 -16.69 -10.65
C VAL A 273 -9.05 -18.07 -10.46
N ARG A 274 -8.62 -19.05 -11.26
CA ARG A 274 -9.13 -20.42 -11.19
C ARG A 274 -8.36 -21.29 -10.21
N GLU A 275 -8.96 -22.44 -9.91
CA GLU A 275 -8.36 -23.46 -9.05
C GLU A 275 -7.14 -24.11 -9.71
N GLU A 276 -6.26 -24.67 -8.88
CA GLU A 276 -5.01 -25.29 -9.32
C GLU A 276 -5.19 -26.35 -10.40
N HIS A 277 -6.20 -27.21 -10.25
CA HIS A 277 -6.46 -28.29 -11.20
C HIS A 277 -6.87 -27.77 -12.57
N GLU A 278 -7.56 -26.64 -12.65
CA GLU A 278 -7.99 -26.01 -13.91
C GLU A 278 -6.82 -25.29 -14.57
N PHE A 279 -6.00 -24.61 -13.76
CA PHE A 279 -4.78 -23.93 -14.20
C PHE A 279 -3.77 -24.92 -14.82
N ASN A 280 -3.58 -26.09 -14.22
CA ASN A 280 -2.64 -27.10 -14.70
C ASN A 280 -3.05 -27.72 -16.05
N VAL A 281 -4.34 -27.71 -16.40
CA VAL A 281 -4.81 -28.24 -17.68
C VAL A 281 -4.42 -27.32 -18.84
N PHE A 282 -4.77 -26.04 -18.71
CA PHE A 282 -4.50 -24.99 -19.69
C PHE A 282 -4.53 -23.64 -18.99
N HIS A 283 -3.53 -22.80 -19.23
CA HIS A 283 -3.47 -21.40 -18.81
C HIS A 283 -2.66 -20.60 -19.84
N LEU A 284 -2.85 -19.28 -19.89
CA LEU A 284 -2.08 -18.42 -20.81
C LEU A 284 -0.62 -18.32 -20.35
N VAL A 285 0.30 -18.17 -21.30
CA VAL A 285 1.72 -17.90 -21.00
C VAL A 285 1.83 -16.65 -20.12
N ASP A 286 2.76 -16.66 -19.16
CA ASP A 286 3.00 -15.61 -18.17
C ASP A 286 1.83 -15.29 -17.22
N SER A 287 0.78 -16.12 -17.20
CA SER A 287 -0.27 -16.02 -16.18
C SER A 287 0.19 -16.50 -14.80
N ARG A 288 -0.14 -15.71 -13.78
CA ARG A 288 0.06 -16.05 -12.37
C ARG A 288 -1.27 -16.49 -11.78
N ARG A 289 -1.32 -17.71 -11.25
CA ARG A 289 -2.48 -18.19 -10.49
C ARG A 289 -2.61 -17.44 -9.18
N VAL A 290 -3.82 -16.97 -8.87
CA VAL A 290 -4.16 -16.31 -7.60
C VAL A 290 -5.56 -16.73 -7.16
N SER A 291 -5.76 -17.04 -5.88
CA SER A 291 -7.10 -17.38 -5.39
C SER A 291 -7.92 -16.11 -5.06
N LEU A 292 -9.25 -16.22 -5.03
CA LEU A 292 -10.12 -15.13 -4.57
C LEU A 292 -9.86 -14.75 -3.11
N GLU A 293 -9.38 -15.70 -2.31
CA GLU A 293 -8.99 -15.48 -0.91
C GLU A 293 -7.71 -14.64 -0.84
N GLU A 294 -6.69 -14.97 -1.62
CA GLU A 294 -5.44 -14.20 -1.70
C GLU A 294 -5.67 -12.76 -2.19
N ILE A 295 -6.62 -12.57 -3.12
CA ILE A 295 -7.04 -11.23 -3.56
C ILE A 295 -7.76 -10.48 -2.43
N ARG A 296 -8.63 -11.17 -1.68
CA ARG A 296 -9.39 -10.59 -0.56
C ARG A 296 -8.49 -10.18 0.61
N ASP A 297 -7.41 -10.92 0.85
CA ASP A 297 -6.40 -10.61 1.86
C ASP A 297 -5.61 -9.32 1.53
N GLY A 298 -5.70 -8.85 0.27
CA GLY A 298 -5.24 -7.53 -0.15
C GLY A 298 -3.76 -7.45 -0.49
N LEU A 299 -2.95 -8.47 -0.19
CA LEU A 299 -1.51 -8.53 -0.50
C LEU A 299 -1.23 -8.27 -1.99
N LEU A 300 -2.00 -8.90 -2.88
CA LEU A 300 -1.90 -8.69 -4.34
C LEU A 300 -2.27 -7.27 -4.76
N THR A 301 -3.33 -6.70 -4.17
CA THR A 301 -3.72 -5.32 -4.41
C THR A 301 -2.58 -4.36 -4.05
N LEU A 302 -1.84 -4.63 -2.98
CA LEU A 302 -0.70 -3.82 -2.56
C LEU A 302 0.48 -3.90 -3.54
N GLU A 303 0.75 -5.08 -4.11
CA GLU A 303 1.74 -5.26 -5.17
C GLU A 303 1.41 -4.35 -6.37
N PHE A 304 0.16 -4.35 -6.81
CA PHE A 304 -0.32 -3.51 -7.92
C PHE A 304 -0.37 -2.03 -7.58
N LEU A 305 -0.65 -1.68 -6.33
CA LEU A 305 -0.54 -0.30 -5.86
C LEU A 305 0.92 0.20 -5.89
N SER A 306 1.91 -0.70 -5.82
CA SER A 306 3.32 -0.34 -5.96
C SER A 306 3.85 -0.45 -7.39
N ALA A 307 3.07 -1.01 -8.31
CA ALA A 307 3.47 -1.22 -9.69
C ALA A 307 3.57 0.10 -10.49
N PRO A 308 4.38 0.12 -11.57
CA PRO A 308 4.44 1.24 -12.52
C PRO A 308 3.06 1.59 -13.10
N SER A 309 2.84 2.87 -13.44
CA SER A 309 1.53 3.32 -13.95
C SER A 309 1.15 2.77 -15.33
N ASN A 310 2.11 2.20 -16.06
CA ASN A 310 1.89 1.48 -17.32
C ASN A 310 1.58 -0.01 -17.12
N SER A 311 1.32 -0.47 -15.88
CA SER A 311 0.85 -1.83 -15.65
C SER A 311 -0.63 -1.96 -16.00
N VAL A 312 -0.98 -3.02 -16.73
CA VAL A 312 -2.36 -3.41 -17.04
C VAL A 312 -2.60 -4.80 -16.46
N ILE A 313 -3.63 -4.94 -15.65
CA ILE A 313 -3.96 -6.19 -14.98
C ILE A 313 -5.16 -6.79 -15.69
N VAL A 314 -5.02 -8.01 -16.19
CA VAL A 314 -6.10 -8.73 -16.87
C VAL A 314 -6.43 -9.98 -16.08
N LEU A 315 -7.69 -10.06 -15.64
CA LEU A 315 -8.23 -11.18 -14.89
C LEU A 315 -8.79 -12.24 -15.82
N VAL A 316 -8.35 -13.47 -15.60
CA VAL A 316 -8.63 -14.63 -16.45
C VAL A 316 -9.34 -15.70 -15.62
N SER A 317 -10.44 -16.22 -16.17
CA SER A 317 -11.15 -17.40 -15.67
C SER A 317 -11.81 -18.15 -16.83
N ASN A 318 -12.50 -19.26 -16.57
CA ASN A 318 -13.13 -20.03 -17.65
C ASN A 318 -14.26 -19.22 -18.32
N VAL A 319 -15.04 -18.53 -17.50
CA VAL A 319 -16.07 -17.54 -17.88
C VAL A 319 -15.89 -16.25 -17.06
N GLU A 320 -16.77 -15.26 -17.21
CA GLU A 320 -16.59 -13.93 -16.60
C GLU A 320 -16.97 -13.82 -15.11
N THR A 321 -17.60 -14.83 -14.51
CA THR A 321 -18.16 -14.72 -13.15
C THR A 321 -17.10 -14.52 -12.07
N ARG A 322 -16.12 -15.44 -11.96
CA ARG A 322 -15.03 -15.32 -10.96
C ARG A 322 -14.14 -14.12 -11.22
N SER A 323 -13.78 -13.86 -12.48
CA SER A 323 -12.98 -12.69 -12.85
C SER A 323 -13.70 -11.37 -12.55
N THR A 324 -15.03 -11.31 -12.70
CA THR A 324 -15.81 -10.13 -12.28
C THR A 324 -15.82 -9.94 -10.76
N GLU A 325 -15.88 -11.02 -9.98
CA GLU A 325 -15.78 -10.93 -8.52
C GLU A 325 -14.38 -10.45 -8.09
N ALA A 326 -13.33 -11.04 -8.66
CA ALA A 326 -11.95 -10.61 -8.45
C ALA A 326 -11.74 -9.13 -8.83
N TRP A 327 -12.34 -8.70 -9.94
CA TRP A 327 -12.29 -7.32 -10.39
C TRP A 327 -12.89 -6.37 -9.36
N LYS A 328 -14.06 -6.71 -8.79
CA LYS A 328 -14.70 -5.92 -7.73
C LYS A 328 -13.80 -5.80 -6.50
N LEU A 329 -13.14 -6.88 -6.10
CA LEU A 329 -12.23 -6.89 -4.94
C LEU A 329 -10.99 -6.02 -5.18
N LEU A 330 -10.34 -6.15 -6.34
CA LEU A 330 -9.15 -5.37 -6.70
C LEU A 330 -9.48 -3.87 -6.85
N VAL A 331 -10.58 -3.53 -7.51
CA VAL A 331 -11.02 -2.15 -7.68
C VAL A 331 -11.47 -1.54 -6.35
N ALA A 332 -12.13 -2.32 -5.48
CA ALA A 332 -12.47 -1.89 -4.12
C ALA A 332 -11.23 -1.66 -3.24
N GLY A 333 -10.13 -2.35 -3.50
CA GLY A 333 -8.83 -2.11 -2.88
C GLY A 333 -8.00 -1.00 -3.55
N GLY A 334 -8.51 -0.38 -4.62
CA GLY A 334 -7.87 0.75 -5.30
C GLY A 334 -6.82 0.37 -6.34
N ALA A 335 -6.74 -0.90 -6.77
CA ALA A 335 -5.84 -1.30 -7.85
C ALA A 335 -6.20 -0.56 -9.17
N PRO A 336 -5.22 0.06 -9.85
CA PRO A 336 -5.46 0.75 -11.12
C PRO A 336 -5.48 -0.22 -12.30
N ASN A 337 -6.06 0.20 -13.43
CA ASN A 337 -5.99 -0.49 -14.73
C ASN A 337 -6.34 -1.99 -14.69
N VAL A 338 -7.42 -2.35 -13.97
CA VAL A 338 -7.89 -3.74 -13.87
C VAL A 338 -8.98 -4.00 -14.91
N TYR A 339 -8.79 -5.05 -15.70
CA TYR A 339 -9.67 -5.48 -16.79
C TYR A 339 -9.98 -6.97 -16.66
N VAL A 340 -11.04 -7.41 -17.33
CA VAL A 340 -11.50 -8.80 -17.36
C VAL A 340 -11.41 -9.32 -18.79
N LEU A 341 -10.95 -10.55 -18.99
CA LEU A 341 -10.99 -11.18 -20.30
C LEU A 341 -12.43 -11.49 -20.70
N GLU A 342 -12.90 -10.87 -21.79
CA GLU A 342 -14.24 -11.08 -22.33
C GLU A 342 -14.46 -12.55 -22.69
N GLY A 343 -15.53 -13.13 -22.12
CA GLY A 343 -15.93 -14.52 -22.28
C GLY A 343 -14.97 -15.55 -21.66
N GLY A 344 -13.93 -15.11 -20.96
CA GLY A 344 -12.92 -15.95 -20.33
C GLY A 344 -12.12 -16.80 -21.33
N LEU A 345 -11.48 -17.85 -20.82
CA LEU A 345 -10.68 -18.77 -21.63
C LEU A 345 -11.49 -19.54 -22.66
N ASN A 346 -12.79 -19.71 -22.43
CA ASN A 346 -13.67 -20.32 -23.42
C ASN A 346 -13.72 -19.48 -24.70
N ASN A 347 -13.92 -18.16 -24.57
CA ASN A 347 -13.95 -17.26 -25.73
C ASN A 347 -12.56 -17.08 -26.37
N TRP A 348 -11.50 -17.10 -25.56
CA TRP A 348 -10.12 -17.13 -26.06
C TRP A 348 -9.88 -18.31 -27.00
N LEU A 349 -10.22 -19.52 -26.54
CA LEU A 349 -10.04 -20.75 -27.31
C LEU A 349 -11.02 -20.83 -28.49
N ASP A 350 -12.23 -20.27 -28.38
CA ASP A 350 -13.16 -20.16 -29.52
C ASP A 350 -12.63 -19.21 -30.62
N THR A 351 -11.84 -18.20 -30.24
CA THR A 351 -11.29 -17.20 -31.17
C THR A 351 -10.00 -17.66 -31.84
N PHE A 352 -9.06 -18.19 -31.07
CA PHE A 352 -7.70 -18.51 -31.52
C PHE A 352 -7.45 -20.01 -31.73
N GLY A 353 -8.29 -20.86 -31.13
CA GLY A 353 -8.19 -22.32 -31.24
C GLY A 353 -7.02 -22.94 -30.47
N HIS A 354 -6.96 -24.27 -30.50
CA HIS A 354 -5.83 -25.06 -30.03
C HIS A 354 -5.66 -26.34 -30.88
N ALA A 355 -4.46 -26.89 -30.91
CA ALA A 355 -4.15 -28.17 -31.55
C ALA A 355 -5.03 -29.28 -30.96
N GLY A 356 -5.64 -30.05 -31.86
CA GLY A 356 -6.65 -31.06 -31.52
C GLY A 356 -8.10 -30.55 -31.60
N CYS A 357 -8.33 -29.27 -31.88
CA CYS A 357 -9.68 -28.74 -32.10
C CYS A 357 -9.77 -27.83 -33.34
N GLU A 358 -9.87 -28.45 -34.52
CA GLU A 358 -10.35 -27.77 -35.71
C GLU A 358 -11.89 -27.79 -35.68
N VAL A 359 -12.48 -26.69 -35.20
CA VAL A 359 -13.88 -26.26 -35.42
C VAL A 359 -15.01 -27.02 -34.68
N ALA A 360 -14.77 -28.13 -33.96
CA ALA A 360 -15.88 -28.92 -33.39
C ALA A 360 -15.68 -29.55 -31.99
N CYS A 361 -15.16 -28.80 -31.00
CA CYS A 361 -15.13 -29.28 -29.59
C CYS A 361 -16.05 -28.50 -28.65
N ALA A 362 -16.78 -27.50 -29.14
CA ALA A 362 -17.90 -26.95 -28.39
C ALA A 362 -19.04 -27.97 -28.47
N ASP A 363 -19.28 -28.69 -27.37
CA ASP A 363 -20.56 -29.35 -27.11
C ASP A 363 -21.68 -28.27 -27.25
N GLY A 364 -22.20 -28.07 -28.47
CA GLY A 364 -23.19 -27.04 -28.81
C GLY A 364 -22.66 -25.61 -28.87
N ALA A 365 -21.90 -25.27 -29.92
CA ALA A 365 -21.54 -23.88 -30.23
C ALA A 365 -22.80 -23.00 -30.38
N ALA A 366 -23.08 -22.20 -29.35
CA ALA A 366 -23.99 -21.08 -29.49
C ALA A 366 -23.26 -19.97 -30.28
N PRO A 367 -23.91 -19.35 -31.28
CA PRO A 367 -23.27 -18.37 -32.15
C PRO A 367 -22.72 -17.18 -31.35
N ALA A 368 -21.66 -16.56 -31.84
CA ALA A 368 -21.09 -15.33 -31.29
C ALA A 368 -22.22 -14.30 -31.05
N GLY A 369 -22.49 -13.98 -29.78
CA GLY A 369 -23.61 -13.13 -29.36
C GLY A 369 -24.72 -13.83 -28.57
N ALA A 370 -24.66 -15.16 -28.37
CA ALA A 370 -25.59 -15.86 -27.48
C ALA A 370 -25.26 -15.63 -26.00
N SER A 371 -26.26 -15.32 -25.19
CA SER A 371 -26.12 -15.17 -23.73
C SER A 371 -25.51 -16.43 -23.11
N GLN A 372 -24.41 -16.26 -22.38
CA GLN A 372 -23.71 -17.34 -21.70
C GLN A 372 -24.68 -18.16 -20.82
N PRO A 373 -24.53 -19.49 -20.74
CA PRO A 373 -25.31 -20.29 -19.80
C PRO A 373 -25.09 -19.72 -18.38
N THR A 374 -26.18 -19.56 -17.62
CA THR A 374 -26.13 -19.01 -16.26
C THR A 374 -26.03 -20.15 -15.24
N GLY A 375 -25.13 -20.02 -14.26
CA GLY A 375 -25.01 -20.94 -13.10
C GLY A 375 -23.68 -21.70 -13.00
N ALA A 376 -23.58 -22.63 -12.03
CA ALA A 376 -22.34 -23.35 -11.69
C ALA A 376 -21.84 -24.33 -12.77
N ALA A 377 -22.69 -24.72 -13.73
CA ALA A 377 -22.29 -25.50 -14.91
C ALA A 377 -21.61 -24.64 -15.99
N ALA A 378 -21.71 -23.30 -15.89
CA ALA A 378 -21.13 -22.37 -16.85
C ALA A 378 -19.64 -22.14 -16.62
N ASP A 379 -19.16 -22.29 -15.39
CA ASP A 379 -17.80 -21.93 -15.00
C ASP A 379 -16.82 -23.11 -15.14
N ARG A 380 -16.94 -23.82 -16.26
CA ARG A 380 -16.05 -24.91 -16.66
C ARG A 380 -15.41 -24.59 -17.99
N LEU A 381 -14.22 -25.11 -18.20
CA LEU A 381 -13.59 -25.09 -19.51
C LEU A 381 -14.36 -26.03 -20.45
N ARG A 382 -14.90 -25.48 -21.54
CA ARG A 382 -15.66 -26.24 -22.55
C ARG A 382 -14.74 -27.05 -23.46
N HIS A 383 -13.52 -26.56 -23.64
CA HIS A 383 -12.49 -27.20 -24.44
C HIS A 383 -11.82 -28.32 -23.63
N ARG A 384 -11.63 -29.48 -24.27
CA ARG A 384 -11.03 -30.66 -23.63
C ARG A 384 -9.61 -30.85 -24.15
N PHE A 385 -8.70 -31.10 -23.21
CA PHE A 385 -7.30 -31.39 -23.51
C PHE A 385 -7.00 -32.83 -23.12
N ALA A 386 -6.25 -33.54 -23.98
CA ALA A 386 -5.84 -34.93 -23.71
C ALA A 386 -4.81 -35.03 -22.57
N HIS A 387 -4.04 -33.95 -22.36
CA HIS A 387 -2.98 -33.86 -21.38
C HIS A 387 -3.05 -32.53 -20.64
N ALA A 388 -2.57 -32.49 -19.40
CA ALA A 388 -2.48 -31.26 -18.60
C ALA A 388 -1.09 -30.64 -18.78
N LEU A 389 -0.91 -29.90 -19.89
CA LEU A 389 0.37 -29.27 -20.25
C LEU A 389 0.45 -27.79 -19.86
N GLY A 390 -0.60 -27.22 -19.24
CA GLY A 390 -0.63 -25.83 -18.82
C GLY A 390 -0.39 -24.86 -19.98
N SER A 391 0.60 -23.97 -19.83
CA SER A 391 1.00 -22.99 -20.84
C SER A 391 1.77 -23.58 -22.03
N ALA A 392 2.18 -24.85 -21.99
CA ALA A 392 2.79 -25.52 -23.13
C ALA A 392 1.75 -26.02 -24.16
N GLN A 393 0.46 -25.88 -23.87
CA GLN A 393 -0.59 -26.14 -24.84
C GLN A 393 -0.53 -25.15 -25.99
N SER A 394 -0.79 -25.63 -27.21
CA SER A 394 -1.06 -24.78 -28.36
C SER A 394 -2.22 -23.81 -28.05
N GLY A 395 -2.07 -22.54 -28.42
CA GLY A 395 -3.07 -21.52 -28.12
C GLY A 395 -2.95 -20.87 -26.74
N ALA A 396 -1.98 -21.29 -25.91
CA ALA A 396 -1.72 -20.63 -24.63
C ALA A 396 -0.88 -19.35 -24.78
N ASN A 397 -0.05 -19.24 -25.83
CA ASN A 397 0.82 -18.08 -26.04
C ASN A 397 0.07 -16.97 -26.81
N PRO A 398 -0.18 -15.79 -26.21
CA PRO A 398 -0.77 -14.65 -26.92
C PRO A 398 0.05 -14.19 -28.12
N ASP A 399 1.38 -14.16 -27.99
CA ASP A 399 2.29 -13.63 -29.03
C ASP A 399 2.22 -14.42 -30.33
N ALA A 400 1.80 -15.69 -30.26
CA ALA A 400 1.62 -16.53 -31.43
C ALA A 400 0.50 -16.05 -32.37
N PHE A 401 -0.35 -15.12 -31.92
CA PHE A 401 -1.54 -14.65 -32.65
C PHE A 401 -1.45 -13.18 -33.10
N ALA A 402 -0.32 -12.50 -32.87
CA ALA A 402 -0.12 -11.09 -33.21
C ALA A 402 -0.45 -10.78 -34.69
N GLU A 403 -0.10 -11.67 -35.61
CA GLU A 403 -0.35 -11.49 -37.04
C GLU A 403 -1.80 -11.79 -37.49
N ARG A 404 -2.64 -12.37 -36.60
CA ARG A 404 -3.99 -12.85 -36.92
C ARG A 404 -5.04 -12.31 -35.93
N LEU A 405 -5.07 -11.00 -35.76
CA LEU A 405 -6.02 -10.34 -34.87
C LEU A 405 -7.39 -10.13 -35.56
N PRO A 406 -8.50 -10.65 -34.99
CA PRO A 406 -9.83 -10.25 -35.43
C PRO A 406 -10.10 -8.78 -35.08
N PRO A 407 -10.99 -8.07 -35.80
CA PRO A 407 -11.29 -6.67 -35.54
C PRO A 407 -11.90 -6.51 -34.14
N PHE A 408 -11.36 -5.58 -33.36
CA PHE A 408 -11.84 -5.27 -32.00
C PHE A 408 -11.87 -3.75 -31.77
N THR A 409 -12.61 -3.32 -30.73
CA THR A 409 -12.60 -1.92 -30.28
C THR A 409 -11.78 -1.81 -29.00
N PRO A 410 -10.68 -1.04 -28.98
CA PRO A 410 -9.86 -0.88 -27.77
C PRO A 410 -10.64 -0.26 -26.62
N LYS A 411 -10.59 -0.89 -25.45
CA LYS A 411 -11.22 -0.44 -24.20
C LYS A 411 -10.20 -0.08 -23.12
N VAL A 412 -8.97 -0.56 -23.24
CA VAL A 412 -7.90 -0.32 -22.27
C VAL A 412 -7.49 1.15 -22.30
N LYS A 413 -7.57 1.76 -21.13
CA LYS A 413 -7.23 3.16 -20.88
C LYS A 413 -6.31 3.20 -19.68
N LEU A 414 -5.05 3.56 -19.91
CA LEU A 414 -4.08 3.69 -18.84
C LEU A 414 -4.44 4.92 -17.98
N GLU A 415 -4.94 4.67 -16.77
CA GLU A 415 -5.00 5.68 -15.73
C GLU A 415 -3.56 5.95 -15.29
N THR A 416 -2.94 6.97 -15.89
CA THR A 416 -1.71 7.51 -15.34
C THR A 416 -2.05 8.05 -13.96
N ARG A 417 -1.40 7.50 -12.92
CA ARG A 417 -1.36 8.19 -11.64
C ARG A 417 -0.85 9.60 -11.95
N LYS A 418 -1.72 10.61 -11.83
CA LYS A 418 -1.23 11.93 -11.45
C LYS A 418 -0.47 11.66 -10.16
N LYS A 419 0.86 11.57 -10.25
CA LYS A 419 1.70 11.88 -9.10
C LYS A 419 1.14 13.23 -8.65
N LEU A 420 0.38 13.23 -7.56
CA LEU A 420 0.20 14.45 -6.78
C LEU A 420 1.61 14.79 -6.37
N GLY A 421 2.26 15.58 -7.23
CA GLY A 421 3.63 15.99 -7.10
C GLY A 421 3.72 16.88 -5.89
N GLY A 422 3.86 16.28 -4.72
CA GLY A 422 4.70 16.87 -3.71
C GLY A 422 6.12 16.42 -4.02
N GLY A 423 6.67 17.00 -5.09
CA GLY A 423 8.11 17.10 -5.18
C GLY A 423 8.55 17.89 -3.95
N CYS A 424 9.56 17.38 -3.25
CA CYS A 424 10.52 18.29 -2.66
C CYS A 424 11.06 19.14 -3.81
N GLY A 425 10.53 20.34 -3.91
CA GLY A 425 10.90 21.42 -4.82
C GLY A 425 10.42 22.70 -4.15
#